data_AF-A0A1S9AES9-F1
#
_entry.id   AF-A0A1S9AES9-F1
#
_cell.length_a   1.000
_cell.length_b   1.000
_cell.length_c   1.000
_cell.angle_alpha   90.00
_cell.angle_beta   90.00
_cell.angle_gamma   90.00
#
_symmetry.space_group_name_H-M   'P 1'
#
loop_
_entity.id
_entity.type
_entity.pdbx_description
1 polymer ?
#
loop_
_entity_poly.entity_id
_entity_poly.type
_entity_poly.pdbx_seq_one_letter_code
_entity_poly.pdbx_strand_id
1 'polypeptide(L)'
;MNTHQSDPTNRARLRWRARRGLLENDLILTRFLDKHEEALSDEDVDALTRLLDLADNPLMDLLLGRAEPEGEVDLPHVRALLARLRQA
;
A
#
# COMPACT_ATOMS: atom_id res chain seq x y z
N MET A 1 -21.86 -4.53 2.00
CA MET A 1 -20.40 -4.67 1.96
C MET A 1 -19.99 -4.50 0.51
N ASN A 2 -19.49 -3.33 0.16
CA ASN A 2 -18.95 -3.07 -1.18
C ASN A 2 -17.47 -3.46 -1.13
N THR A 3 -17.20 -4.74 -1.23
CA THR A 3 -15.84 -5.28 -1.16
C THR A 3 -15.06 -4.76 -2.37
N HIS A 4 -13.92 -4.10 -2.17
CA HIS A 4 -13.01 -3.66 -3.24
C HIS A 4 -12.73 -4.80 -4.24
N GLN A 5 -12.58 -6.01 -3.69
CA GLN A 5 -12.25 -7.23 -4.43
C GLN A 5 -13.32 -7.68 -5.43
N SER A 6 -14.58 -7.31 -5.22
CA SER A 6 -15.68 -7.76 -6.07
C SER A 6 -15.73 -7.06 -7.43
N ASP A 7 -15.07 -5.90 -7.59
CA ASP A 7 -15.04 -5.13 -8.83
C ASP A 7 -13.64 -5.14 -9.46
N PRO A 8 -13.45 -5.77 -10.63
CA PRO A 8 -12.18 -5.73 -11.38
C PRO A 8 -11.66 -4.32 -11.65
N THR A 9 -12.55 -3.34 -11.79
CA THR A 9 -12.21 -1.94 -12.04
C THR A 9 -11.53 -1.31 -10.83
N ASN A 10 -11.99 -1.63 -9.62
CA ASN A 10 -11.37 -1.14 -8.38
C ASN A 10 -9.98 -1.73 -8.19
N ARG A 11 -9.81 -3.04 -8.41
CA ARG A 11 -8.50 -3.70 -8.38
C ARG A 11 -7.54 -3.09 -9.42
N ALA A 12 -7.99 -2.91 -10.65
CA ALA A 12 -7.18 -2.27 -11.70
C ALA A 12 -6.78 -0.82 -11.33
N ARG A 13 -7.68 -0.06 -10.70
CA ARG A 13 -7.40 1.30 -10.23
C ARG A 13 -6.34 1.30 -9.11
N LEU A 14 -6.43 0.37 -8.17
CA LEU A 14 -5.45 0.23 -7.08
C LEU A 14 -4.07 -0.10 -7.64
N ARG A 15 -3.98 -1.11 -8.53
CA ARG A 15 -2.74 -1.44 -9.26
C ARG A 15 -2.15 -0.25 -9.99
N TRP A 16 -2.98 0.53 -10.68
CA TRP A 16 -2.50 1.70 -11.41
C TRP A 16 -1.94 2.77 -10.46
N ARG A 17 -2.60 3.03 -9.32
CA ARG A 17 -2.11 3.97 -8.29
C ARG A 17 -0.83 3.48 -7.59
N ALA A 18 -0.57 2.18 -7.59
CA ALA A 18 0.61 1.58 -6.98
C ALA A 18 1.90 1.75 -7.80
N ARG A 19 1.80 2.19 -9.07
CA ARG A 19 2.96 2.46 -9.93
C ARG A 19 3.71 3.69 -9.47
N ARG A 20 5.04 3.60 -9.33
CA ARG A 20 5.87 4.67 -8.76
C ARG A 20 7.02 5.07 -9.69
N GLY A 21 7.49 6.31 -9.54
CA GLY A 21 8.64 6.81 -10.30
C GLY A 21 9.96 6.30 -9.72
N LEU A 22 10.00 6.08 -8.41
CA LEU A 22 11.12 5.47 -7.70
C LEU A 22 11.04 3.94 -7.79
N LEU A 23 12.07 3.34 -8.41
CA LEU A 23 12.09 1.91 -8.76
C LEU A 23 11.89 0.99 -7.56
N GLU A 24 12.52 1.30 -6.43
CA GLU A 24 12.44 0.43 -5.26
C GLU A 24 11.01 0.43 -4.65
N ASN A 25 10.29 1.56 -4.71
CA ASN A 25 8.90 1.61 -4.27
C ASN A 25 8.03 0.79 -5.22
N ASP A 26 8.25 0.95 -6.53
CA ASP A 26 7.51 0.23 -7.57
C ASP A 26 7.70 -1.29 -7.44
N LEU A 27 8.93 -1.74 -7.18
CA LEU A 27 9.25 -3.15 -6.98
C LEU A 27 8.58 -3.73 -5.72
N ILE A 28 8.65 -3.02 -4.58
CA ILE A 28 8.04 -3.49 -3.32
C ILE A 28 6.52 -3.59 -3.48
N LEU A 29 5.88 -2.53 -3.99
CA LEU A 29 4.43 -2.48 -4.15
C LEU A 29 3.93 -3.51 -5.18
N THR A 30 4.63 -3.67 -6.30
CA THR A 30 4.26 -4.65 -7.33
C THR A 30 4.36 -6.08 -6.79
N ARG A 31 5.47 -6.43 -6.13
CA ARG A 31 5.64 -7.77 -5.53
C ARG A 31 4.59 -8.05 -4.46
N PHE A 32 4.31 -7.06 -3.62
CA PHE A 32 3.29 -7.18 -2.60
C PHE A 32 1.91 -7.45 -3.22
N LEU A 33 1.50 -6.65 -4.21
CA LEU A 33 0.21 -6.82 -4.88
C LEU A 33 0.14 -8.14 -5.66
N ASP A 34 1.20 -8.55 -6.35
CA ASP A 34 1.22 -9.84 -7.06
C ASP A 34 0.98 -11.04 -6.14
N LYS A 35 1.38 -10.94 -4.87
CA LYS A 35 1.23 -12.02 -3.89
C LYS A 35 -0.02 -11.91 -3.03
N HIS A 36 -0.48 -10.69 -2.74
CA HIS A 36 -1.47 -10.44 -1.69
C HIS A 36 -2.71 -9.68 -2.15
N GLU A 37 -2.77 -9.19 -3.39
CA GLU A 37 -3.88 -8.35 -3.88
C GLU A 37 -5.23 -9.00 -3.63
N GLU A 38 -5.41 -10.28 -3.97
CA GLU A 38 -6.70 -11.00 -3.82
C GLU A 38 -7.15 -11.18 -2.36
N ALA A 39 -6.23 -11.08 -1.41
CA ALA A 39 -6.48 -11.25 0.02
C ALA A 39 -6.62 -9.92 0.79
N LEU A 40 -6.54 -8.77 0.11
CA LEU A 40 -6.69 -7.47 0.76
C LEU A 40 -8.14 -7.26 1.22
N SER A 41 -8.29 -6.89 2.49
CA SER A 41 -9.53 -6.38 3.06
C SER A 41 -9.78 -4.93 2.63
N ASP A 42 -11.00 -4.43 2.83
CA ASP A 42 -11.30 -3.02 2.56
C ASP A 42 -10.46 -2.08 3.46
N GLU A 43 -10.12 -2.50 4.69
CA GLU A 43 -9.20 -1.77 5.57
C GLU A 43 -7.75 -1.77 5.05
N ASP A 44 -7.29 -2.89 4.47
CA ASP A 44 -5.98 -2.93 3.81
C ASP A 44 -5.94 -2.02 2.58
N VAL A 45 -7.04 -1.95 1.82
CA VAL A 45 -7.15 -1.08 0.66
C VAL A 45 -7.17 0.40 1.07
N ASP A 46 -7.87 0.76 2.15
CA ASP A 46 -7.81 2.12 2.72
C ASP A 46 -6.40 2.47 3.18
N ALA A 47 -5.76 1.57 3.94
CA ALA A 47 -4.36 1.73 4.38
C ALA A 47 -3.43 1.96 3.19
N LEU A 48 -3.52 1.10 2.17
CA LEU A 48 -2.69 1.21 0.98
C LEU A 48 -2.97 2.52 0.25
N THR A 49 -4.23 2.90 0.09
CA THR A 49 -4.62 4.15 -0.57
C THR A 49 -3.98 5.37 0.09
N ARG A 50 -3.97 5.43 1.43
CA ARG A 50 -3.31 6.49 2.20
C ARG A 50 -1.79 6.52 1.99
N LEU A 51 -1.14 5.36 2.03
CA LEU A 51 0.31 5.26 1.76
C LEU A 51 0.63 5.71 0.32
N LEU A 52 -0.25 5.39 -0.64
CA LEU A 52 -0.11 5.78 -2.03
C LEU A 52 -0.31 7.28 -2.27
N ASP A 53 -0.93 8.02 -1.35
CA ASP A 53 -1.02 9.49 -1.45
C ASP A 53 0.26 10.21 -1.01
N LEU A 54 1.22 9.49 -0.41
CA LEU A 54 2.54 10.02 -0.10
C LEU A 54 3.41 10.17 -1.35
N ALA A 55 4.33 11.14 -1.29
CA ALA A 55 5.41 11.27 -2.26
C ALA A 55 6.41 10.10 -2.15
N ASP A 56 7.19 9.86 -3.20
CA ASP A 56 8.06 8.69 -3.30
C ASP A 56 9.09 8.58 -2.18
N ASN A 57 9.75 9.67 -1.78
CA ASN A 57 10.78 9.63 -0.73
C ASN A 57 10.20 9.34 0.67
N PRO A 58 9.15 10.04 1.17
CA PRO A 58 8.51 9.68 2.43
C PRO A 58 7.98 8.24 2.44
N LEU A 59 7.37 7.78 1.33
CA LEU A 59 6.92 6.41 1.21
C LEU A 59 8.08 5.41 1.32
N MET A 60 9.20 5.70 0.65
CA MET A 60 10.41 4.88 0.72
C MET A 60 10.93 4.74 2.16
N ASP A 61 11.01 5.85 2.89
CA ASP A 61 11.51 5.84 4.26
C ASP A 61 10.63 4.99 5.19
N LEU A 62 9.30 5.01 4.97
CA LEU A 62 8.37 4.14 5.67
C LEU A 62 8.55 2.66 5.25
N LEU A 63 8.66 2.37 3.96
CA LEU A 63 8.83 1.01 3.45
C LEU A 63 10.16 0.38 3.89
N LEU A 64 11.21 1.17 4.06
CA LEU A 64 12.52 0.71 4.53
C LEU A 64 12.67 0.71 6.06
N GLY A 65 11.66 1.16 6.80
CA GLY A 65 11.73 1.25 8.26
C GLY A 65 12.71 2.31 8.78
N ARG A 66 13.02 3.31 7.95
CA ARG A 66 13.85 4.47 8.32
C ARG A 66 13.05 5.53 9.06
N ALA A 67 11.75 5.55 8.83
CA ALA A 67 10.78 6.37 9.53
C ALA A 67 9.59 5.51 9.97
N GLU A 68 8.86 6.02 10.95
CA GLU A 68 7.58 5.46 11.39
C GLU A 68 6.43 6.35 10.87
N PRO A 69 5.23 5.78 10.66
CA PRO A 69 4.08 6.56 10.21
C PRO A 69 3.68 7.57 11.30
N GLU A 70 3.38 8.79 10.85
CA GLU A 70 3.01 9.93 11.68
C GLU A 70 1.78 10.64 11.09
N GLY A 71 1.06 11.42 11.89
CA GLY A 71 -0.06 12.24 11.43
C GLY A 71 -1.22 11.41 10.84
N GLU A 72 -1.69 11.76 9.65
CA GLU A 72 -2.88 11.15 9.03
C GLU A 72 -2.70 9.69 8.58
N VAL A 73 -1.44 9.22 8.51
CA VAL A 73 -1.10 7.83 8.19
C VAL A 73 -0.75 7.00 9.43
N ASP A 74 -0.71 7.62 10.63
CA ASP A 74 -0.52 6.91 11.90
C ASP A 74 -1.83 6.28 12.38
N LEU A 75 -2.25 5.23 11.67
CA LEU A 75 -3.45 4.47 11.98
C LEU A 75 -3.11 2.98 12.18
N PRO A 76 -3.84 2.26 13.05
CA PRO A 76 -3.54 0.85 13.34
C PRO A 76 -3.51 -0.05 12.09
N HIS A 77 -4.47 0.12 11.18
CA HIS A 77 -4.53 -0.65 9.92
C HIS A 77 -3.39 -0.28 8.96
N VAL A 78 -2.96 0.99 8.92
CA VAL A 78 -1.80 1.42 8.14
C VAL A 78 -0.51 0.80 8.70
N ARG A 79 -0.32 0.82 10.03
CA ARG A 79 0.84 0.17 10.68
C ARG A 79 0.87 -1.33 10.41
N ALA A 80 -0.28 -2.01 10.49
CA ALA A 80 -0.39 -3.44 10.20
C ALA A 80 -0.05 -3.75 8.74
N LEU A 81 -0.56 -2.97 7.79
CA LEU A 81 -0.22 -3.12 6.37
C LEU A 81 1.26 -2.84 6.11
N LEU A 82 1.81 -1.77 6.69
CA LEU A 82 3.21 -1.39 6.53
C LEU A 82 4.15 -2.50 7.03
N ALA A 83 3.81 -3.15 8.14
CA ALA A 83 4.55 -4.30 8.64
C ALA A 83 4.55 -5.49 7.66
N ARG A 84 3.46 -5.70 6.91
CA ARG A 84 3.37 -6.72 5.85
C ARG A 84 4.18 -6.34 4.62
N LEU A 85 4.12 -5.06 4.20
CA LEU A 85 4.89 -4.53 3.07
C LEU A 85 6.40 -4.65 3.31
N ARG A 86 6.86 -4.40 4.54
CA ARG A 86 8.27 -4.55 4.96
C ARG A 86 8.80 -5.99 4.89
N GLN A 87 7.92 -6.99 4.81
CA GLN A 87 8.26 -8.42 4.77
C GLN A 87 8.12 -9.04 3.37
N ALA A 88 7.69 -8.25 2.38
CA ALA A 88 7.33 -8.71 1.03
C ALA A 88 8.53 -8.90 0.10
#